data_AF-A0A453EVF4-F1
#
_entry.id   AF-A0A453EVF4-F1
#
_cell.length_a   1.000
_cell.length_b   1.000
_cell.length_c   1.000
_cell.angle_alpha   90.00
_cell.angle_beta   90.00
_cell.angle_gamma   90.00
#
_symmetry.space_group_name_H-M   'P 1'
#
loop_
_entity.id
_entity.type
_entity.pdbx_description
1 polymer ?
#
loop_
_entity_poly.entity_id
_entity_poly.type
_entity_poly.pdbx_seq_one_letter_code
_entity_poly.pdbx_strand_id
1 'polypeptide(L)'
;AEAFVRSDTAFREELIAHQKSKRIIQKDWHPGCTAVTALIVRNKLFVANAGDCRAILSRAGKPFPVTRDHVASCPKERERVIKEGAEVRWQIDTWRVGAAALQVTRSIGDDDLKPAVTALPEITETDLTADDEFLGHG
;
A
#
# COMPACT_ATOMS: atom_id res chain seq x y z
N ALA A 1 6.55 -10.43 -2.34
CA ALA A 1 5.94 -9.45 -3.27
C ALA A 1 4.77 -10.05 -4.04
N GLU A 2 4.94 -11.23 -4.66
CA GLU A 2 3.91 -11.88 -5.50
C GLU A 2 2.53 -12.04 -4.83
N ALA A 3 2.49 -12.33 -3.52
CA ALA A 3 1.22 -12.48 -2.80
C ALA A 3 0.30 -11.25 -2.90
N PHE A 4 0.85 -10.04 -2.82
CA PHE A 4 0.06 -8.81 -2.91
C PHE A 4 -0.51 -8.62 -4.33
N VAL A 5 0.31 -8.85 -5.35
CA VAL A 5 -0.09 -8.73 -6.77
C VAL A 5 -1.13 -9.79 -7.12
N ARG A 6 -0.97 -11.02 -6.61
CA ARG A 6 -1.95 -12.09 -6.79
C ARG A 6 -3.28 -11.74 -6.13
N SER A 7 -3.26 -11.20 -4.91
CA SER A 7 -4.46 -10.72 -4.23
C SER A 7 -5.14 -9.58 -5.00
N ASP A 8 -4.38 -8.63 -5.53
CA ASP A 8 -4.88 -7.53 -6.37
C ASP A 8 -5.55 -8.03 -7.65
N THR A 9 -4.91 -8.98 -8.33
CA THR A 9 -5.46 -9.59 -9.55
C THR A 9 -6.75 -10.35 -9.25
N ALA A 10 -6.75 -11.19 -8.23
CA ALA A 10 -7.93 -11.96 -7.83
C ALA A 10 -9.09 -11.04 -7.41
N PHE A 11 -8.80 -9.97 -6.68
CA PHE A 11 -9.79 -8.99 -6.26
C PHE A 11 -10.43 -8.29 -7.46
N ARG A 12 -9.63 -7.88 -8.46
CA ARG A 12 -10.11 -7.28 -9.69
C ARG A 12 -11.00 -8.23 -10.50
N GLU A 13 -10.62 -9.50 -10.62
CA GLU A 13 -11.40 -10.52 -11.33
C GLU A 13 -12.79 -10.71 -10.69
N GLU A 14 -12.83 -10.82 -9.35
CA GLU A 14 -14.08 -10.92 -8.59
C GLU A 14 -14.95 -9.65 -8.73
N LEU A 15 -14.34 -8.46 -8.70
CA LEU A 15 -15.06 -7.20 -8.89
C LEU A 15 -15.74 -7.14 -10.26
N ILE A 16 -15.02 -7.51 -11.33
CA ILE A 16 -15.55 -7.54 -12.70
C ILE A 16 -16.67 -8.58 -12.83
N ALA A 17 -16.52 -9.76 -12.23
CA ALA A 17 -17.55 -10.80 -12.24
C ALA A 17 -18.83 -10.31 -11.54
N HIS A 18 -18.68 -9.65 -10.39
CA HIS A 18 -19.80 -9.14 -9.61
C HIS A 18 -20.55 -8.01 -10.32
N GLN A 19 -19.83 -7.08 -10.97
CA GLN A 19 -20.42 -5.98 -11.76
C GLN A 19 -21.25 -6.50 -12.94
N LYS A 20 -20.80 -7.55 -13.63
CA LYS A 20 -21.55 -8.16 -14.74
C LYS A 20 -22.84 -8.85 -14.27
N SER A 21 -22.82 -9.43 -13.06
CA SER A 21 -23.95 -10.21 -12.53
C SER A 21 -25.13 -9.35 -12.08
N LYS A 22 -24.86 -8.13 -11.61
CA LYS A 22 -25.88 -7.20 -11.15
C LYS A 22 -26.01 -6.10 -12.19
N ARG A 23 -27.13 -6.05 -12.94
CA ARG A 23 -27.52 -4.94 -13.85
C ARG A 23 -27.70 -3.60 -13.09
N ILE A 24 -26.70 -3.17 -12.34
CA ILE A 24 -26.73 -1.98 -11.50
C ILE A 24 -25.95 -0.92 -12.25
N ILE A 25 -26.62 0.20 -12.53
CA ILE A 25 -26.00 1.48 -12.84
C ILE A 25 -25.39 1.97 -11.51
N GLN A 26 -24.33 1.31 -11.05
CA GLN A 26 -23.68 1.67 -9.79
C GLN A 26 -22.53 2.59 -10.15
N LYS A 27 -22.56 3.78 -9.55
CA LYS A 27 -21.46 4.75 -9.50
C LYS A 27 -20.12 4.01 -9.49
N ASP A 28 -19.24 4.31 -10.45
CA ASP A 28 -17.90 3.70 -10.61
C ASP A 28 -17.25 3.45 -9.25
N TRP A 29 -17.35 2.20 -8.76
CA TRP A 29 -16.94 1.81 -7.42
C TRP A 29 -15.70 0.94 -7.54
N HIS A 30 -14.56 1.55 -7.20
CA HIS A 30 -13.23 0.99 -7.28
C HIS A 30 -12.65 0.86 -5.86
N PRO A 31 -13.08 -0.16 -5.08
CA PRO A 31 -12.64 -0.31 -3.71
C PRO A 31 -11.16 -0.71 -3.65
N GLY A 32 -10.48 -0.30 -2.59
CA GLY A 32 -9.11 -0.70 -2.32
C GLY A 32 -8.81 -0.76 -0.83
N CYS A 33 -7.66 -1.35 -0.50
CA CYS A 33 -7.15 -1.41 0.86
C CYS A 33 -5.62 -1.31 0.90
N THR A 34 -5.12 -0.85 2.04
CA THR A 34 -3.71 -0.90 2.38
C THR A 34 -3.37 -2.23 3.06
N ALA A 35 -2.11 -2.62 2.98
CA ALA A 35 -1.66 -3.88 3.57
C ALA A 35 -0.22 -3.79 4.06
N VAL A 36 0.00 -4.28 5.27
CA VAL A 36 1.33 -4.51 5.84
C VAL A 36 1.43 -5.96 6.31
N THR A 37 2.57 -6.59 6.11
CA THR A 37 2.83 -7.97 6.54
C THR A 37 4.24 -8.09 7.05
N ALA A 38 4.40 -8.73 8.21
CA ALA A 38 5.68 -9.05 8.80
C ALA A 38 5.93 -10.56 8.77
N LEU A 39 7.15 -10.96 8.44
CA LEU A 39 7.62 -12.34 8.46
C LEU A 39 8.96 -12.39 9.17
N ILE A 40 9.07 -13.23 10.19
CA ILE A 40 10.33 -13.47 10.90
C ILE A 40 10.88 -14.82 10.45
N VAL A 41 12.10 -14.81 9.93
CA VAL A 41 12.85 -16.02 9.58
C VAL A 41 14.19 -15.98 10.31
N ARG A 42 14.37 -16.89 11.28
CA ARG A 42 15.54 -16.89 12.18
C ARG A 42 15.65 -15.54 12.90
N ASN A 43 16.76 -14.83 12.71
CA ASN A 43 17.04 -13.51 13.28
C ASN A 43 16.80 -12.37 12.28
N LYS A 44 15.96 -12.57 11.26
CA LYS A 44 15.64 -11.54 10.26
C LYS A 44 14.15 -11.27 10.23
N LEU A 45 13.81 -9.99 10.30
CA LEU A 45 12.46 -9.47 10.10
C LEU A 45 12.34 -8.93 8.68
N PHE A 46 11.39 -9.49 7.93
CA PHE A 46 10.99 -8.99 6.62
C PHE A 46 9.63 -8.30 6.75
N VAL A 47 9.51 -7.06 6.29
CA VAL A 47 8.23 -6.35 6.29
C VAL A 47 7.88 -5.89 4.88
N ALA A 48 6.70 -6.29 4.41
CA ALA A 48 6.14 -5.87 3.14
C ALA A 48 5.01 -4.85 3.40
N ASN A 49 5.09 -3.66 2.80
CA ASN A 49 4.06 -2.61 2.94
C ASN A 49 3.58 -2.11 1.56
N ALA A 50 2.26 -1.98 1.41
CA ALA A 50 1.60 -1.29 0.31
C ALA A 50 0.50 -0.38 0.90
N GLY A 51 0.77 0.93 0.91
CA GLY A 51 -0.11 1.93 1.51
C GLY A 51 0.55 2.68 2.67
N ASP A 52 -0.27 3.24 3.55
CA ASP A 52 0.12 4.08 4.68
C ASP A 52 0.06 3.38 6.05
N CYS A 53 -0.13 2.05 6.07
CA CYS A 53 0.10 1.26 7.26
C CYS A 53 1.57 1.37 7.71
N ARG A 54 1.77 1.31 9.03
CA ARG A 54 3.11 1.36 9.62
C ARG A 54 3.40 0.11 10.41
N ALA A 55 4.64 -0.38 10.32
CA ALA A 55 5.19 -1.32 11.28
C ALA A 55 6.41 -0.69 11.96
N ILE A 56 6.44 -0.80 13.29
CA ILE A 56 7.45 -0.18 14.16
C ILE A 56 7.98 -1.24 15.12
N LEU A 57 9.28 -1.47 15.07
CA LEU A 57 9.99 -2.35 15.99
C LEU A 57 10.39 -1.54 17.23
N SER A 58 10.14 -2.06 18.43
CA SER A 58 10.73 -1.51 19.65
C SER A 58 12.12 -2.09 19.84
N ARG A 59 13.15 -1.24 19.83
CA ARG A 59 14.56 -1.61 20.03
C ARG A 59 15.14 -0.79 21.16
N ALA A 60 15.55 -1.46 22.25
CA ALA A 60 16.05 -0.85 23.48
C ALA A 60 15.12 0.26 23.99
N GLY A 61 13.80 0.00 24.03
CA GLY A 61 12.78 0.95 24.46
C GLY A 61 12.54 2.13 23.51
N LYS A 62 13.09 2.10 22.27
CA LYS A 62 12.92 3.17 21.28
C LYS A 62 12.19 2.68 20.03
N PRO A 63 11.33 3.51 19.43
CA PRO A 63 10.67 3.17 18.18
C PRO A 63 11.67 3.16 17.03
N PHE A 64 11.69 2.05 16.29
CA PHE A 64 12.47 1.83 15.08
C PHE A 64 11.51 1.51 13.92
N PRO A 65 11.13 2.50 13.10
CA PRO A 65 10.23 2.28 11.97
C PRO A 65 10.87 1.33 10.94
N VAL A 66 10.17 0.24 10.62
CA VAL A 66 10.63 -0.76 9.64
C VAL A 66 9.89 -0.64 8.31
N THR A 67 8.92 0.27 8.19
CA THR A 67 8.23 0.60 6.93
C THR A 67 8.28 2.10 6.65
N ARG A 68 7.89 2.46 5.43
CA ARG A 68 7.63 3.84 5.01
C ARG A 68 6.22 3.93 4.44
N ASP A 69 5.54 5.03 4.72
CA ASP A 69 4.21 5.29 4.18
C ASP A 69 4.30 5.57 2.68
N HIS A 70 3.40 4.95 1.90
CA HIS A 70 3.27 5.17 0.48
C HIS A 70 2.13 6.14 0.20
N VAL A 71 2.42 7.44 0.35
CA VAL A 71 1.46 8.54 0.18
C VAL A 71 1.95 9.54 -0.85
N ALA A 72 1.03 10.21 -1.54
CA ALA A 72 1.36 11.17 -2.60
C ALA A 72 2.05 12.45 -2.09
N SER A 73 2.04 12.69 -0.77
CA SER A 73 2.84 13.76 -0.15
C SER A 73 4.34 13.41 -0.10
N CYS A 74 4.70 12.12 -0.16
CA CYS A 74 6.09 11.68 -0.30
C CYS A 74 6.59 12.00 -1.72
N PRO A 75 7.62 12.85 -1.90
CA PRO A 75 8.09 13.25 -3.23
C PRO A 75 8.48 12.08 -4.12
N LYS A 76 9.16 11.07 -3.57
CA LYS A 76 9.59 9.87 -4.30
C LYS A 76 8.40 9.08 -4.85
N GLU A 77 7.35 8.88 -4.05
CA GLU A 77 6.15 8.18 -4.49
C GLU A 77 5.34 9.04 -5.46
N ARG A 78 5.26 10.36 -5.24
CA ARG A 78 4.60 11.29 -6.16
C ARG A 78 5.23 11.27 -7.54
N GLU A 79 6.55 11.38 -7.63
CA GLU A 79 7.29 11.30 -8.89
C GLU A 79 7.06 9.96 -9.59
N ARG A 80 7.02 8.86 -8.83
CA ARG A 80 6.72 7.53 -9.37
C ARG A 80 5.34 7.49 -10.02
N VAL A 81 4.28 7.90 -9.31
CA VAL A 81 2.91 7.83 -9.87
C VAL A 81 2.72 8.76 -11.07
N ILE A 82 3.37 9.94 -11.07
CA ILE A 82 3.34 10.87 -12.22
C ILE A 82 4.03 10.24 -13.44
N LYS A 83 5.17 9.55 -13.23
CA LYS A 83 5.89 8.87 -14.30
C LYS A 83 5.07 7.73 -14.92
N GLU A 84 4.21 7.09 -14.14
CA GLU A 84 3.25 6.08 -14.60
C GLU A 84 1.99 6.69 -15.25
N GLY A 85 1.94 8.00 -15.45
CA GLY A 85 0.88 8.71 -16.16
C GLY A 85 -0.32 9.11 -15.31
N ALA A 86 -0.30 8.89 -13.99
CA ALA A 86 -1.37 9.37 -13.12
C ALA A 86 -1.24 10.88 -12.86
N GLU A 87 -2.39 11.54 -12.85
CA GLU A 87 -2.48 12.92 -12.41
C GLU A 87 -2.40 13.00 -10.88
N VAL A 88 -1.62 13.93 -10.35
CA VAL A 88 -1.56 14.22 -8.91
C VAL A 88 -1.88 15.69 -8.69
N ARG A 89 -2.86 15.97 -7.82
CA ARG A 89 -3.31 17.33 -7.52
C ARG A 89 -3.21 17.61 -6.03
N TRP A 90 -2.93 18.86 -5.67
CA TRP A 90 -3.07 19.33 -4.29
C TRP A 90 -4.55 19.57 -4.00
N GLN A 91 -5.12 18.85 -3.05
CA GLN A 91 -6.53 18.89 -2.69
C GLN A 91 -6.72 18.59 -1.20
N ILE A 92 -7.49 19.42 -0.50
CA ILE A 92 -7.79 19.25 0.95
C ILE A 92 -6.48 19.05 1.73
N ASP A 93 -5.61 20.06 1.65
CA ASP A 93 -4.32 20.17 2.37
C ASP A 93 -3.31 19.02 2.18
N THR A 94 -3.48 18.20 1.13
CA THR A 94 -2.51 17.16 0.79
C THR A 94 -2.49 16.87 -0.72
N TRP A 95 -1.53 16.09 -1.17
CA TRP A 95 -1.46 15.57 -2.53
C TRP A 95 -2.37 14.35 -2.67
N ARG A 96 -3.12 14.28 -3.78
CA ARG A 96 -4.06 13.19 -4.07
C ARG A 96 -3.92 12.73 -5.52
N VAL A 97 -4.06 11.42 -5.75
CA VAL A 97 -3.88 10.74 -7.03
C VAL A 97 -5.23 10.55 -7.73
N GLY A 98 -5.27 10.93 -9.01
CA GLY A 98 -6.41 10.73 -9.91
C GLY A 98 -7.69 11.46 -9.52
N ALA A 99 -8.75 11.18 -10.27
CA ALA A 99 -10.08 11.75 -10.03
C ALA A 99 -10.72 11.24 -8.72
N ALA A 100 -10.38 10.01 -8.31
CA ALA A 100 -10.80 9.42 -7.03
C ALA A 100 -10.19 10.12 -5.80
N ALA A 101 -9.20 11.00 -6.01
CA ALA A 101 -8.53 11.76 -4.95
C ALA A 101 -7.91 10.87 -3.84
N LEU A 102 -7.26 9.78 -4.25
CA LEU A 102 -6.64 8.82 -3.32
C LEU A 102 -5.35 9.40 -2.71
N GLN A 103 -5.16 9.25 -1.39
CA GLN A 103 -3.95 9.75 -0.71
C GLN A 103 -2.77 8.79 -0.83
N VAL A 104 -3.03 7.49 -0.86
CA VAL A 104 -2.00 6.46 -0.98
C VAL A 104 -1.59 6.25 -2.44
N THR A 105 -0.34 5.85 -2.63
CA THR A 105 0.25 5.57 -3.95
C THR A 105 0.44 4.08 -4.20
N ARG A 106 0.17 3.24 -3.20
CA ARG A 106 0.20 1.78 -3.30
C ARG A 106 -0.96 1.19 -2.53
N SER A 107 -1.64 0.20 -3.12
CA SER A 107 -2.79 -0.47 -2.52
C SER A 107 -3.14 -1.74 -3.31
N ILE A 108 -3.91 -2.61 -2.66
CA ILE A 108 -4.62 -3.71 -3.32
C ILE A 108 -6.01 -3.17 -3.70
N GLY A 109 -6.46 -3.38 -4.94
CA GLY A 109 -7.67 -2.75 -5.48
C GLY A 109 -7.39 -1.38 -6.10
N ASP A 110 -8.31 -0.41 -5.96
CA ASP A 110 -8.25 0.90 -6.61
C ASP A 110 -7.94 0.76 -8.13
N ASP A 111 -8.74 -0.08 -8.80
CA ASP A 111 -8.43 -0.59 -10.14
C ASP A 111 -8.46 0.50 -11.23
N ASP A 112 -9.17 1.60 -10.99
CA ASP A 112 -9.22 2.80 -11.83
C ASP A 112 -7.90 3.60 -11.84
N LEU A 113 -7.05 3.42 -10.83
CA LEU A 113 -5.77 4.10 -10.71
C LEU A 113 -4.57 3.19 -11.04
N LYS A 114 -4.81 1.95 -11.47
CA LYS A 114 -3.75 1.06 -11.97
C LYS A 114 -3.29 1.52 -13.37
N PRO A 115 -2.00 1.42 -13.70
CA PRO A 115 -0.92 0.81 -12.91
C PRO A 115 -0.24 1.75 -11.90
N ALA A 116 -0.57 3.05 -11.90
CA ALA A 116 0.13 4.04 -11.10
C ALA A 116 0.04 3.78 -9.60
N VAL A 117 -1.16 3.48 -9.07
CA VAL A 117 -1.34 3.01 -7.69
C VAL A 117 -1.05 1.52 -7.61
N THR A 118 0.20 1.13 -7.43
CA THR A 118 0.61 -0.27 -7.58
C THR A 118 0.30 -1.14 -6.35
N ALA A 119 0.00 -2.43 -6.56
CA ALA A 119 -0.07 -3.42 -5.50
C ALA A 119 1.31 -3.99 -5.11
N LEU A 120 2.39 -3.58 -5.78
CA LEU A 120 3.74 -4.03 -5.45
C LEU A 120 4.20 -3.45 -4.10
N PRO A 121 4.42 -4.29 -3.07
CA PRO A 121 4.84 -3.80 -1.77
C PRO A 121 6.31 -3.38 -1.80
N GLU A 122 6.67 -2.40 -0.98
CA GLU A 122 8.07 -2.21 -0.57
C GLU A 122 8.41 -3.24 0.50
N ILE A 123 9.52 -3.95 0.31
CA ILE A 123 10.01 -4.96 1.26
C ILE A 123 11.26 -4.43 1.94
N THR A 124 11.25 -4.40 3.27
CA THR A 124 12.41 -4.11 4.10
C THR A 124 12.88 -5.38 4.80
N GLU A 125 14.19 -5.45 5.04
CA GLU A 125 14.84 -6.49 5.82
C GLU A 125 15.54 -5.82 7.02
N THR A 126 15.35 -6.36 8.21
CA THR A 126 15.97 -5.86 9.45
C THR A 126 16.54 -7.04 10.22
N ASP A 127 17.82 -6.98 10.57
CA ASP A 127 18.44 -7.93 11.49
C ASP A 127 17.90 -7.70 12.91
N LEU A 128 17.39 -8.77 13.50
CA LEU A 128 16.90 -8.80 14.87
C LEU A 128 18.07 -9.01 15.84
N THR A 129 18.05 -8.27 16.94
CA THR A 129 19.03 -8.33 18.03
C THR A 129 18.33 -8.66 19.35
N ALA A 130 19.11 -8.93 20.41
CA ALA A 130 18.57 -9.15 21.75
C ALA A 130 17.92 -7.90 22.36
N ASP A 131 18.15 -6.72 21.77
CA ASP A 131 17.54 -5.45 22.19
C ASP A 131 16.15 -5.24 21.60
N ASP A 132 15.69 -6.12 20.70
CA ASP A 132 14.36 -6.04 20.09
C ASP A 132 13.29 -6.65 21.00
N GLU A 133 12.27 -5.86 21.32
CA GLU A 133 11.29 -6.22 22.35
C GLU A 133 9.96 -6.68 21.75
N PHE A 134 9.39 -5.89 20.82
CA PHE A 134 8.13 -6.21 20.15
C PHE A 134 7.99 -5.45 18.83
N LEU A 135 7.17 -6.00 17.94
CA LEU A 135 6.76 -5.35 16.70
C LEU A 135 5.32 -4.85 16.83
N GLY A 136 5.10 -3.56 16.68
CA GLY A 136 3.79 -2.93 16.61
C GLY A 136 3.41 -2.56 15.19
N HIS A 137 2.11 -2.37 14.94
CA HIS A 137 1.60 -1.79 13.71
C HIS A 137 0.64 -0.62 13.99
N GLY A 138 0.50 0.30 13.04
CA GLY A 138 -0.35 1.48 13.11
C GLY A 138 -1.04 1.77 11.79
#